data_AF-A0A8H7L0U0-F1
#
_entry.id   AF-A0A8H7L0U0-F1
#
_cell.length_a   1.000
_cell.length_b   1.000
_cell.length_c   1.000
_cell.angle_alpha   90.00
_cell.angle_beta   90.00
_cell.angle_gamma   90.00
#
_symmetry.space_group_name_H-M   'P 1'
#
loop_
_entity.id
_entity.type
_entity.pdbx_description
1 polymer ?
#
loop_
_entity_poly.entity_id
_entity_poly.type
_entity_poly.pdbx_seq_one_letter_code
_entity_poly.pdbx_strand_id
1 'polypeptide(L)'
;LLPDGGELGFGTKDSQSGLVTCVPVPSGQGVVIRYRRWPSDDRYVYGWPQGDSGYITCVNGQQDIKHLRLTNGSPPILAWSDSDDLYRFGAKLMPRNRSAVYAIDEKWGVTGLRVLKDPHAAGEGEFVIHGQKNPRSLPLECAFLVVYSPYF
;
A
#
# COMPACT_ATOMS: atom_id res chain seq x y z
N LEU A 1 -2.09 10.23 1.52
CA LEU A 1 -3.50 10.59 1.83
C LEU A 1 -4.42 9.95 0.79
N LEU A 2 -5.51 9.34 1.23
CA LEU A 2 -6.60 8.82 0.42
C LEU A 2 -7.55 9.96 -0.01
N PRO A 3 -8.48 9.73 -0.96
CA PRO A 3 -9.35 10.79 -1.50
C PRO A 3 -10.29 11.42 -0.47
N ASP A 4 -10.66 10.67 0.57
CA ASP A 4 -11.50 11.10 1.69
C ASP A 4 -10.71 11.81 2.81
N GLY A 5 -9.41 12.02 2.60
CA GLY A 5 -8.51 12.58 3.62
C GLY A 5 -7.95 11.56 4.60
N GLY A 6 -8.35 10.30 4.51
CA GLY A 6 -7.78 9.21 5.30
C GLY A 6 -6.33 8.90 4.93
N GLU A 7 -5.70 8.01 5.69
CA GLU A 7 -4.33 7.55 5.45
C GLU A 7 -4.29 6.02 5.43
N LEU A 8 -3.19 5.42 4.96
CA LEU A 8 -2.98 3.98 5.07
C LEU A 8 -2.43 3.66 6.45
N GLY A 9 -2.94 2.64 7.11
CA GLY A 9 -2.53 2.24 8.45
C GLY A 9 -2.47 0.72 8.62
N PHE A 10 -2.19 0.31 9.86
CA PHE A 10 -2.22 -1.08 10.30
C PHE A 10 -3.62 -1.43 10.79
N GLY A 11 -4.20 -2.52 10.26
CA GLY A 11 -5.46 -3.09 10.75
C GLY A 11 -5.24 -4.30 11.65
N THR A 12 -6.23 -5.18 11.70
CA THR A 12 -6.17 -6.44 12.44
C THR A 12 -5.38 -7.51 11.68
N LYS A 13 -5.03 -8.59 12.40
CA LYS A 13 -4.37 -9.76 11.80
C LYS A 13 -5.40 -10.55 11.00
N ASP A 14 -5.18 -10.69 9.70
CA ASP A 14 -6.00 -11.52 8.84
C ASP A 14 -5.90 -12.99 9.27
N SER A 15 -7.06 -13.63 9.47
CA SER A 15 -7.15 -14.99 10.01
C SER A 15 -6.63 -16.06 9.05
N GLN A 16 -6.61 -15.78 7.74
CA GLN A 16 -6.16 -16.74 6.72
C GLN A 16 -4.66 -16.65 6.46
N SER A 17 -4.14 -15.44 6.26
CA SER A 17 -2.72 -15.21 5.94
C SER A 17 -1.85 -15.02 7.19
N GLY A 18 -2.45 -14.69 8.33
CA GLY A 18 -1.71 -14.31 9.53
C GLY A 18 -0.95 -12.99 9.41
N LEU A 19 -1.19 -12.20 8.35
CA LEU A 19 -0.56 -10.89 8.14
C LEU A 19 -1.44 -9.78 8.71
N VAL A 20 -0.84 -8.63 9.01
CA VAL A 20 -1.57 -7.44 9.45
C VAL A 20 -2.18 -6.77 8.22
N THR A 21 -3.49 -6.54 8.20
CA THR A 21 -4.15 -5.91 7.05
C THR A 21 -3.71 -4.45 6.88
N CYS A 22 -3.69 -3.98 5.63
CA CYS A 22 -3.53 -2.57 5.31
C CYS A 22 -4.91 -1.95 5.16
N VAL A 23 -5.24 -0.99 6.02
CA VAL A 23 -6.58 -0.40 6.14
C VAL A 23 -6.54 1.12 6.01
N PRO A 24 -7.62 1.77 5.56
CA PRO A 24 -7.75 3.21 5.70
C PRO A 24 -7.93 3.56 7.19
N VAL A 25 -7.23 4.61 7.64
CA VAL A 25 -7.32 5.16 9.00
C VAL A 25 -7.57 6.67 8.94
N PRO A 26 -8.08 7.29 10.01
CA PRO A 26 -8.20 8.75 10.08
C PRO A 26 -6.85 9.46 9.84
N SER A 27 -6.91 10.70 9.36
CA SER A 27 -5.70 11.51 9.16
C SER A 27 -4.91 11.68 10.47
N GLY A 28 -3.59 11.63 10.37
CA GLY A 28 -2.67 11.67 11.51
C GLY A 28 -2.44 10.32 12.20
N GLN A 29 -3.12 9.25 11.77
CA GLN A 29 -2.93 7.89 12.31
C GLN A 29 -2.27 6.94 11.31
N GLY A 30 -2.00 7.40 10.09
CA GLY A 30 -1.41 6.59 9.05
C GLY A 30 0.09 6.40 9.18
N VAL A 31 0.59 5.54 8.31
CA VAL A 31 2.01 5.23 8.21
C VAL A 31 2.70 6.11 7.18
N VAL A 32 3.96 6.39 7.43
CA VAL A 32 4.85 6.97 6.41
C VAL A 32 5.36 5.84 5.54
N ILE A 33 5.00 5.88 4.26
CA ILE A 33 5.46 4.91 3.26
C ILE A 33 6.73 5.40 2.54
N ARG A 34 7.58 4.44 2.14
CA ARG A 34 8.79 4.65 1.36
C ARG A 34 8.78 3.74 0.14
N TYR A 35 9.31 4.26 -0.97
CA TYR A 35 9.50 3.51 -2.21
C TYR A 35 10.90 2.89 -2.26
N ARG A 36 11.00 1.66 -2.77
CA ARG A 36 12.26 0.98 -3.10
C ARG A 36 12.15 0.38 -4.49
N ARG A 37 13.18 0.53 -5.33
CA ARG A 37 13.15 -0.05 -6.69
C ARG A 37 13.35 -1.56 -6.70
N TRP A 38 14.22 -2.06 -5.85
CA TRP A 38 14.57 -3.48 -5.79
C TRP A 38 14.26 -4.09 -4.42
N PRO A 39 14.07 -5.42 -4.34
CA PRO A 39 14.17 -6.15 -3.08
C PRO A 39 15.54 -5.83 -2.44
N SER A 40 15.58 -5.69 -1.12
CA SER A 40 16.81 -5.38 -0.37
C SER A 40 17.53 -4.06 -0.74
N ASP A 41 16.87 -3.12 -1.44
CA ASP A 41 17.45 -1.80 -1.70
C ASP A 41 17.32 -0.89 -0.47
N ASP A 42 18.35 -0.88 0.38
CA ASP A 42 18.39 -0.07 1.61
C ASP A 42 18.81 1.38 1.35
N ARG A 43 19.02 1.78 0.08
CA ARG A 43 19.32 3.17 -0.24
C ARG A 43 18.11 4.03 0.12
N TYR A 44 18.39 5.16 0.78
CA TYR A 44 17.40 6.22 1.04
C TYR A 44 17.00 6.91 -0.28
N VAL A 45 16.31 6.19 -1.17
CA VAL A 45 15.72 6.79 -2.37
C VAL A 45 14.46 7.51 -1.93
N TYR A 46 14.56 8.83 -1.79
CA TYR A 46 13.42 9.68 -1.55
C TYR A 46 12.64 9.84 -2.86
N GLY A 47 11.42 9.30 -2.88
CA GLY A 47 10.47 9.49 -3.96
C GLY A 47 10.30 8.28 -4.88
N TRP A 48 9.20 8.29 -5.61
CA TRP A 48 8.82 7.25 -6.55
C TRP A 48 8.93 7.82 -7.98
N PRO A 49 9.89 7.37 -8.80
CA PRO A 49 10.04 7.87 -10.16
C PRO A 49 8.80 7.57 -11.02
N GLN A 50 8.41 8.52 -11.88
CA GLN A 50 7.24 8.35 -12.72
C GLN A 50 7.40 7.13 -13.65
N GLY A 51 6.35 6.30 -13.73
CA GLY A 51 6.32 5.12 -14.58
C GLY A 51 7.11 3.93 -14.01
N ASP A 52 7.72 4.09 -12.84
CA ASP A 52 8.46 3.03 -12.18
C ASP A 52 7.53 2.13 -11.36
N SER A 53 7.99 0.91 -11.15
CA SER A 53 7.36 -0.06 -10.26
C SER A 53 8.38 -0.55 -9.24
N GLY A 54 7.95 -0.73 -8.01
CA GLY A 54 8.85 -1.15 -6.94
C GLY A 54 8.09 -1.61 -5.71
N TYR A 55 8.76 -1.58 -4.58
CA TYR A 55 8.29 -2.10 -3.31
C TYR A 55 7.97 -0.94 -2.39
N ILE A 56 6.91 -1.09 -1.60
CA ILE A 56 6.53 -0.10 -0.60
C ILE A 56 6.88 -0.65 0.78
N THR A 57 7.59 0.15 1.57
CA THR A 57 7.86 -0.15 2.98
C THR A 57 7.31 0.94 3.87
N CYS A 58 7.08 0.61 5.14
CA CYS A 58 6.83 1.57 6.19
C CYS A 58 7.59 1.18 7.45
N VAL A 59 7.71 2.14 8.37
CA VAL A 59 8.24 1.87 9.71
C VAL A 59 7.04 1.85 10.65
N ASN A 60 6.78 0.71 11.29
CA ASN A 60 5.85 0.67 12.41
C ASN A 60 6.53 1.35 13.61
N GLY A 61 5.81 2.04 14.49
CA GLY A 61 6.36 2.88 15.58
C GLY A 61 7.39 2.24 16.52
N GLN A 62 7.65 0.94 16.38
CA GLN A 62 8.71 0.16 17.04
C GLN A 62 9.99 -0.03 16.19
N GLN A 63 10.17 0.75 15.11
CA GLN A 63 11.28 0.68 14.16
C GLN A 63 11.31 -0.56 13.24
N ASP A 64 10.35 -1.47 13.36
CA ASP A 64 10.22 -2.60 12.43
C ASP A 64 9.82 -2.13 11.03
N ILE A 65 10.61 -2.50 10.03
CA ILE A 65 10.29 -2.28 8.63
C ILE A 65 9.23 -3.30 8.22
N LYS A 66 8.07 -2.82 7.80
CA LYS A 66 7.03 -3.65 7.18
C LYS A 66 6.96 -3.37 5.69
N HIS A 67 6.69 -4.42 4.93
CA HIS A 67 6.56 -4.41 3.47
C HIS A 67 5.08 -4.48 3.10
N LEU A 68 4.62 -3.58 2.24
CA LEU A 68 3.29 -3.68 1.68
C LEU A 68 3.27 -4.85 0.69
N ARG A 69 2.23 -5.68 0.77
CA ARG A 69 2.10 -6.89 -0.02
C ARG A 69 0.63 -7.13 -0.35
N LEU A 70 0.37 -7.77 -1.49
CA LEU A 70 -0.91 -8.40 -1.76
C LEU A 70 -0.84 -9.90 -1.38
N THR A 71 -1.84 -10.41 -0.66
CA THR A 71 -1.89 -11.83 -0.30
C THR A 71 -2.27 -12.69 -1.50
N ASN A 72 -1.97 -13.99 -1.43
CA ASN A 72 -2.35 -14.96 -2.47
C ASN A 72 -3.77 -15.54 -2.26
N GLY A 73 -4.57 -14.94 -1.37
CA GLY A 73 -5.95 -15.34 -1.11
C GLY A 73 -6.90 -15.00 -2.26
N SER A 74 -8.14 -15.47 -2.17
CA SER A 74 -9.21 -15.13 -3.11
C SER A 74 -10.47 -14.70 -2.34
N PRO A 75 -10.76 -13.38 -2.23
CA PRO A 75 -10.02 -12.28 -2.86
C PRO A 75 -8.67 -11.99 -2.19
N PRO A 76 -7.67 -11.53 -2.94
CA PRO A 76 -6.39 -11.14 -2.35
C PRO A 76 -6.56 -9.86 -1.52
N ILE A 77 -5.79 -9.73 -0.44
CA ILE A 77 -5.88 -8.65 0.54
C ILE A 77 -4.56 -7.87 0.55
N LEU A 78 -4.63 -6.55 0.67
CA LEU A 78 -3.46 -5.72 0.90
C LEU A 78 -3.08 -5.80 2.38
N ALA A 79 -1.84 -6.18 2.66
CA ALA A 79 -1.35 -6.46 4.00
C ALA A 79 0.10 -6.01 4.18
N TRP A 80 0.49 -5.85 5.44
CA TRP A 80 1.84 -5.58 5.90
C TRP A 80 2.53 -6.89 6.25
N SER A 81 3.75 -7.07 5.75
CA SER A 81 4.54 -8.29 5.90
C SER A 81 5.97 -7.98 6.34
N ASP A 82 6.60 -8.95 6.99
CA ASP A 82 8.03 -8.91 7.32
C ASP A 82 8.92 -9.38 6.16
N SER A 83 8.33 -9.94 5.10
CA SER A 83 9.04 -10.34 3.89
C SER A 83 8.71 -9.47 2.68
N ASP A 84 9.64 -9.40 1.73
CA ASP A 84 9.62 -8.50 0.57
C ASP A 84 9.12 -9.15 -0.74
N ASP A 85 8.59 -10.37 -0.66
CA ASP A 85 8.75 -11.33 -1.75
C ASP A 85 7.72 -11.36 -2.90
N LEU A 86 6.60 -10.61 -2.92
CA LEU A 86 5.48 -11.08 -3.77
C LEU A 86 4.80 -10.09 -4.71
N TYR A 87 4.72 -8.80 -4.39
CA TYR A 87 4.05 -7.84 -5.27
C TYR A 87 4.81 -6.53 -5.36
N ARG A 88 4.97 -6.05 -6.59
CA ARG A 88 5.39 -4.69 -6.86
C ARG A 88 4.18 -3.79 -6.87
N PHE A 89 4.39 -2.52 -6.64
CA PHE A 89 3.39 -1.49 -6.84
C PHE A 89 3.88 -0.59 -7.96
N GLY A 90 2.97 -0.19 -8.83
CA GLY A 90 3.20 0.80 -9.89
C GLY A 90 2.41 2.07 -9.59
N ALA A 91 3.02 3.23 -9.79
CA ALA A 91 2.35 4.52 -9.63
C ALA A 91 2.31 5.27 -10.96
N LYS A 92 1.13 5.77 -11.30
CA LYS A 92 0.92 6.69 -12.42
C LYS A 92 0.56 8.07 -11.87
N LEU A 93 1.33 9.08 -12.25
CA LEU A 93 1.06 10.47 -11.85
C LEU A 93 -0.30 10.90 -12.40
N MET A 94 -1.05 11.59 -11.55
CA MET A 94 -2.32 12.23 -11.85
C MET A 94 -2.22 13.73 -11.54
N PRO A 95 -3.13 14.56 -12.07
CA PRO A 95 -3.14 15.99 -11.77
C PRO A 95 -3.16 16.26 -10.26
N ARG A 96 -2.61 17.41 -9.85
CA ARG A 96 -2.65 17.92 -8.47
C ARG A 96 -1.90 17.06 -7.43
N ASN A 97 -0.70 16.58 -7.76
CA ASN A 97 0.16 15.75 -6.87
C ASN A 97 -0.51 14.46 -6.37
N ARG A 98 -1.41 13.92 -7.20
CA ARG A 98 -2.04 12.62 -6.95
C ARG A 98 -1.33 11.56 -7.76
N SER A 99 -1.37 10.31 -7.30
CA SER A 99 -0.97 9.16 -8.09
C SER A 99 -1.98 8.03 -7.96
N ALA A 100 -2.19 7.35 -9.06
CA ALA A 100 -2.92 6.11 -9.13
C ALA A 100 -1.93 4.97 -8.85
N VAL A 101 -2.13 4.28 -7.73
CA VAL A 101 -1.29 3.14 -7.31
C VAL A 101 -2.01 1.84 -7.64
N TYR A 102 -1.27 0.92 -8.27
CA TYR A 102 -1.74 -0.42 -8.61
C TYR A 102 -0.80 -1.46 -8.02
N ALA A 103 -1.32 -2.65 -7.70
CA ALA A 103 -0.48 -3.81 -7.46
C ALA A 103 -0.10 -4.45 -8.80
N ILE A 104 1.12 -4.96 -8.90
CA ILE A 104 1.68 -5.64 -10.06
C ILE A 104 2.08 -7.03 -9.59
N ASP A 105 1.44 -8.04 -10.18
CA ASP A 105 1.74 -9.44 -9.86
C ASP A 105 3.04 -9.92 -10.51
N GLU A 106 3.49 -11.12 -10.13
CA GLU A 106 4.73 -11.73 -10.64
C GLU A 106 4.75 -11.90 -12.17
N LYS A 107 3.59 -11.92 -12.83
CA LYS A 107 3.45 -12.02 -14.30
C LYS A 107 3.31 -10.65 -14.97
N TRP A 108 3.62 -9.57 -14.25
CA TRP A 108 3.46 -8.18 -14.68
C TRP A 108 2.00 -7.76 -14.93
N GLY A 109 1.05 -8.52 -14.39
CA GLY A 109 -0.37 -8.21 -14.46
C GLY A 109 -0.76 -7.11 -13.48
N VAL A 110 -1.51 -6.11 -13.97
CA VAL A 110 -2.05 -5.02 -13.14
C VAL A 110 -3.26 -5.50 -12.35
N THR A 111 -3.14 -5.48 -11.03
CA THR A 111 -4.22 -5.75 -10.09
C THR A 111 -4.71 -4.43 -9.48
N GLY A 112 -6.00 -4.14 -9.64
CA GLY A 112 -6.62 -2.99 -9.00
C GLY A 112 -6.74 -3.18 -7.49
N LEU A 113 -6.91 -2.08 -6.76
CA LEU A 113 -7.07 -2.04 -5.31
C LEU A 113 -8.42 -1.41 -4.98
N ARG A 114 -9.20 -2.04 -4.12
CA ARG A 114 -10.53 -1.58 -3.73
C ARG A 114 -10.71 -1.68 -2.22
N VAL A 115 -11.12 -0.57 -1.61
CA VAL A 115 -11.56 -0.53 -0.21
C VAL A 115 -12.94 -1.19 -0.13
N LEU A 116 -13.06 -2.24 0.68
CA LEU A 116 -14.31 -2.92 0.98
C LEU A 116 -14.48 -3.03 2.49
N LYS A 117 -15.73 -3.13 2.95
CA LYS A 117 -16.02 -3.43 4.35
C LYS A 117 -15.69 -4.91 4.59
N ASP A 118 -14.90 -5.22 5.60
CA ASP A 118 -14.60 -6.59 6.00
C ASP A 118 -15.79 -7.19 6.76
N PRO A 119 -16.44 -8.26 6.24
CA PRO A 119 -17.54 -8.92 6.92
C PRO A 119 -17.10 -9.76 8.13
N HIS A 120 -15.80 -10.01 8.31
CA HIS A 120 -15.22 -10.88 9.34
C HIS A 120 -14.39 -10.16 10.40
N ALA A 121 -14.20 -8.86 10.28
CA ALA A 121 -13.52 -8.06 11.30
C ALA A 121 -14.33 -8.05 12.61
N ALA A 122 -13.64 -8.25 13.74
CA ALA A 122 -14.23 -8.39 15.07
C ALA A 122 -14.77 -7.07 15.68
N GLY A 123 -15.16 -6.11 14.84
CA GLY A 123 -15.72 -4.83 15.23
C GLY A 123 -16.55 -4.22 14.11
N GLU A 124 -17.48 -3.34 14.45
CA GLU A 124 -18.24 -2.60 13.44
C GLU A 124 -17.31 -1.78 12.55
N GLY A 125 -17.27 -2.08 11.24
CA GLY A 125 -16.79 -1.12 10.24
C GLY A 125 -15.31 -1.16 9.87
N GLU A 126 -14.57 -2.24 10.12
CA GLU A 126 -13.20 -2.33 9.58
C GLU A 126 -13.25 -2.43 8.06
N PHE A 127 -12.61 -1.48 7.38
CA PHE A 127 -12.45 -1.49 5.93
C PHE A 127 -11.11 -2.11 5.59
N VAL A 128 -11.10 -3.03 4.63
CA VAL A 128 -9.90 -3.71 4.15
C VAL A 128 -9.71 -3.42 2.67
N ILE A 129 -8.46 -3.29 2.24
CA ILE A 129 -8.14 -3.07 0.83
C ILE A 129 -7.94 -4.43 0.16
N HIS A 130 -8.80 -4.76 -0.79
CA HIS A 130 -8.70 -5.98 -1.59
C HIS A 130 -8.08 -5.72 -2.95
N GLY A 131 -7.28 -6.68 -3.40
CA GLY A 131 -6.86 -6.75 -4.79
C GLY A 131 -7.98 -7.28 -5.68
N GLN A 132 -8.14 -6.68 -6.85
CA GLN A 132 -9.13 -7.09 -7.84
C GLN A 132 -8.48 -7.19 -9.21
N LYS A 133 -8.32 -8.41 -9.72
CA LYS A 133 -7.97 -8.65 -11.12
C LYS A 133 -9.22 -8.43 -11.97
N ASN A 134 -9.25 -7.37 -12.77
CA ASN A 134 -10.37 -7.03 -13.65
C ASN A 134 -9.82 -6.28 -14.88
N PRO A 135 -10.39 -6.44 -16.09
CA PRO A 135 -10.06 -5.57 -17.22
C PRO A 135 -10.21 -4.06 -16.94
N ARG A 136 -10.96 -3.68 -15.90
CA ARG A 136 -11.05 -2.31 -15.36
C ARG A 136 -10.45 -2.21 -13.96
N SER A 137 -9.14 -2.45 -13.85
CA SER A 137 -8.40 -2.32 -12.58
C SER A 137 -8.57 -0.91 -11.99
N LEU A 138 -9.15 -0.84 -10.79
CA LEU A 138 -9.29 0.41 -10.04
C LEU A 138 -7.98 0.73 -9.32
N PRO A 139 -7.39 1.92 -9.48
CA PRO A 139 -6.23 2.30 -8.67
C PRO A 139 -6.64 2.64 -7.25
N LEU A 140 -5.70 2.46 -6.32
CA LEU A 140 -5.71 3.20 -5.07
C LEU A 140 -5.21 4.62 -5.36
N GLU A 141 -6.09 5.60 -5.21
CA GLU A 141 -5.75 6.99 -5.44
C GLU A 141 -5.13 7.60 -4.18
N CYS A 142 -3.87 8.03 -4.31
CA CYS A 142 -3.10 8.60 -3.21
C CYS A 142 -2.63 10.01 -3.56
N ALA A 143 -2.66 10.93 -2.61
CA ALA A 143 -1.90 12.18 -2.68
C ALA A 143 -0.58 12.03 -1.93
N PHE A 144 0.49 12.57 -2.54
CA PHE A 144 1.83 12.62 -1.96
C PHE A 144 2.09 14.01 -1.39
N LEU A 145 2.68 14.07 -0.20
CA LEU A 145 3.17 15.31 0.39
C LEU A 145 4.61 15.52 -0.05
N VAL A 146 4.91 16.72 -0.55
CA VAL A 146 6.30 17.14 -0.77
C VAL A 146 6.93 17.36 0.60
N VAL A 147 7.90 16.51 0.95
CA VAL A 147 8.69 16.71 2.15
C VAL A 147 9.86 17.63 1.79
N TYR A 148 9.79 18.88 2.21
CA TYR A 148 10.95 19.77 2.16
C TYR A 148 11.92 19.35 3.25
N SER A 149 13.05 18.73 2.87
CA SER A 149 14.17 18.56 3.77
C SER A 149 14.89 19.91 3.88
N PRO A 150 15.06 20.48 5.10
CA PRO A 150 15.82 21.71 5.27
C PRO A 150 17.34 21.52 5.12
N TYR A 151 17.82 20.33 4.73
CA TYR A 151 19.24 19.97 4.68
C TYR A 151 19.74 19.55 3.27
N PHE A 152 19.27 20.22 2.22
CA PHE A 152 19.92 20.21 0.90
C PHE A 152 20.00 21.64 0.35
#